data_AF-A0A7C4HWD1-F1
#
_entry.id   AF-A0A7C4HWD1-F1
#
_cell.length_a   1.000
_cell.length_b   1.000
_cell.length_c   1.000
_cell.angle_alpha   90.00
_cell.angle_beta   90.00
_cell.angle_gamma   90.00
#
_symmetry.space_group_name_H-M   'P 1'
#
loop_
_entity.id
_entity.type
_entity.pdbx_description
1 polymer ?
#
loop_
_entity_poly.entity_id
_entity_poly.type
_entity_poly.pdbx_seq_one_letter_code
_entity_poly.pdbx_strand_id
1 'polypeptide(L)'
;MGQFLNLNQYSWIRRRILRLNIPLHRSLNELNDPIAIDASGISVHKYGGWVEHVHGRKKRYVKIHFAVNVKTKEIIAMHITTDDVHDSKVLPTLINGAVKRRILSKVLMDGGYDSYKAYRLLNRYGLKPLIKPRINAKQDRGASE
;
A
#
# COMPACT_ATOMS: atom_id res chain seq x y z
N MET A 1 -2.97 17.20 42.76
CA MET A 1 -1.62 17.20 42.16
C MET A 1 -1.67 16.47 40.82
N GLY A 2 -1.81 17.21 39.72
CA GLY A 2 -1.88 16.63 38.39
C GLY A 2 -0.48 16.33 37.87
N GLN A 3 -0.18 15.07 37.58
CA GLN A 3 1.04 14.69 36.88
C GLN A 3 0.98 15.27 35.47
N PHE A 4 1.87 16.22 35.18
CA PHE A 4 2.13 16.71 33.85
C PHE A 4 2.65 15.53 32.98
N LEU A 5 1.82 15.04 32.07
CA LEU A 5 2.22 14.10 31.02
C LEU A 5 3.14 14.82 30.04
N ASN A 6 4.44 14.76 30.32
CA ASN A 6 5.48 15.47 29.59
C ASN A 6 6.06 14.60 28.44
N LEU A 7 6.24 15.26 27.30
CA LEU A 7 7.08 14.92 26.15
C LEU A 7 6.74 13.73 25.22
N ASN A 8 6.45 14.12 23.98
CA ASN A 8 6.67 13.42 22.70
C ASN A 8 7.36 12.04 22.78
N GLN A 9 6.61 11.01 22.37
CA GLN A 9 7.04 9.60 22.27
C GLN A 9 8.08 9.29 21.18
N TYR A 10 8.96 10.24 20.84
CA TYR A 10 10.07 10.01 19.91
C TYR A 10 11.03 8.93 20.45
N SER A 11 11.28 8.93 21.76
CA SER A 11 12.21 8.00 22.41
C SER A 11 11.79 6.53 22.28
N TRP A 12 10.50 6.22 22.38
CA TRP A 12 10.01 4.83 22.33
C TRP A 12 9.98 4.25 20.93
N ILE A 13 9.54 5.03 19.93
CA ILE A 13 9.59 4.62 18.52
C ILE A 13 11.06 4.45 18.09
N ARG A 14 11.93 5.41 18.44
CA ARG A 14 13.38 5.30 18.18
C ARG A 14 13.99 4.07 18.85
N ARG A 15 13.69 3.80 20.11
CA ARG A 15 14.16 2.58 20.82
C ARG A 15 13.70 1.30 20.14
N ARG A 16 12.46 1.24 19.65
CA ARG A 16 11.96 0.10 18.88
C ARG A 16 12.70 -0.06 17.56
N ILE A 17 12.86 1.03 16.79
CA ILE A 17 13.61 1.02 15.53
C ILE A 17 15.05 0.56 15.74
N LEU A 18 15.73 1.06 16.77
CA LEU A 18 17.12 0.68 17.08
C LEU A 18 17.27 -0.79 17.52
N ARG A 19 16.19 -1.42 18.00
CA ARG A 19 16.16 -2.86 18.34
C ARG A 19 15.83 -3.76 17.15
N LEU A 20 15.35 -3.18 16.04
CA LEU A 20 15.05 -3.94 14.83
C LEU A 20 16.36 -4.25 14.11
N ASN A 21 16.86 -5.47 14.26
CA ASN A 21 17.96 -5.98 13.45
C ASN A 21 17.44 -6.48 12.09
N ILE A 22 17.02 -5.54 11.24
CA ILE A 22 16.52 -5.85 9.89
C ILE A 22 17.63 -5.50 8.89
N PRO A 23 18.12 -6.45 8.07
CA PRO A 23 19.04 -6.12 6.99
C PRO A 23 18.30 -5.26 5.96
N LEU A 24 18.58 -3.96 5.96
CA LEU A 24 17.85 -2.98 5.15
C LEU A 24 18.16 -3.10 3.66
N HIS A 25 19.30 -3.69 3.29
CA HIS A 25 19.75 -3.79 1.90
C HIS A 25 20.15 -5.23 1.61
N ARG A 26 19.30 -5.93 0.88
CA ARG A 26 19.61 -7.20 0.23
C ARG A 26 19.46 -7.00 -1.27
N SER A 27 20.40 -7.54 -2.05
CA SER A 27 20.29 -7.51 -3.51
C SER A 27 18.99 -8.17 -3.94
N LEU A 28 18.26 -7.51 -4.82
CA LEU A 28 17.00 -8.03 -5.32
C LEU A 28 17.30 -9.09 -6.38
N ASN A 29 17.04 -10.36 -6.09
CA ASN A 29 17.21 -11.42 -7.09
C ASN A 29 16.27 -11.22 -8.29
N GLU A 30 16.77 -11.41 -9.51
CA GLU A 30 16.05 -11.26 -10.78
C GLU A 30 15.12 -12.45 -11.09
N LEU A 31 14.27 -12.82 -10.13
CA LEU A 31 13.31 -13.89 -10.32
C LEU A 31 12.00 -13.34 -10.87
N ASN A 32 11.40 -14.07 -11.82
CA ASN A 32 10.08 -13.80 -12.41
C ASN A 32 8.93 -14.07 -11.42
N ASP A 33 8.93 -13.35 -10.31
CA ASP A 33 8.10 -13.66 -9.16
C ASP A 33 6.75 -12.95 -9.16
N PRO A 34 5.72 -13.54 -8.53
CA PRO A 34 4.49 -12.85 -8.25
C PRO A 34 4.69 -11.79 -7.16
N ILE A 35 4.04 -10.64 -7.35
CA ILE A 35 4.00 -9.56 -6.36
C ILE A 35 2.59 -9.39 -5.81
N ALA A 36 2.48 -8.97 -4.56
CA ALA A 36 1.23 -8.53 -3.95
C ALA A 36 1.29 -7.01 -3.74
N ILE A 37 0.18 -6.34 -4.02
CA ILE A 37 0.02 -4.91 -3.78
C ILE A 37 -1.08 -4.70 -2.74
N ASP A 38 -0.75 -3.93 -1.71
CA ASP A 38 -1.68 -3.58 -0.64
C ASP A 38 -1.32 -2.20 -0.05
N ALA A 39 -2.31 -1.57 0.60
CA ALA A 39 -2.18 -0.26 1.22
C ALA A 39 -2.48 -0.33 2.72
N SER A 40 -1.61 0.28 3.53
CA SER A 40 -1.79 0.39 4.97
C SER A 40 -1.92 1.84 5.40
N GLY A 41 -2.96 2.15 6.18
CA GLY A 41 -3.19 3.49 6.73
C GLY A 41 -2.54 3.64 8.11
N ILE A 42 -1.65 4.61 8.26
CA ILE A 42 -1.08 5.03 9.54
C ILE A 42 -1.82 6.29 10.00
N SER A 43 -2.35 6.25 11.22
CA SER A 43 -2.85 7.44 11.92
C SER A 43 -1.99 7.74 13.13
N VAL A 44 -1.58 8.99 13.29
CA VAL A 44 -0.86 9.47 14.48
C VAL A 44 -1.78 10.41 15.22
N HIS A 45 -2.21 10.01 16.41
CA HIS A 45 -3.01 10.88 17.27
C HIS A 45 -2.09 11.90 17.94
N LYS A 46 -2.32 13.19 17.69
CA LYS A 46 -1.71 14.27 18.48
C LYS A 46 -2.56 14.56 19.71
N TYR A 47 -1.97 15.15 20.75
CA TYR A 47 -2.72 15.71 21.88
C TYR A 47 -3.77 16.69 21.33
N GLY A 48 -5.06 16.45 21.60
CA GLY A 48 -6.19 17.13 20.96
C GLY A 48 -7.04 16.27 20.01
N GLY A 49 -6.65 15.02 19.73
CA GLY A 49 -7.47 14.08 18.95
C GLY A 49 -8.85 13.76 19.56
N TRP A 50 -9.02 13.95 20.88
CA TRP A 50 -10.33 13.89 21.54
C TRP A 50 -11.26 15.02 21.05
N VAL A 51 -10.72 16.24 20.87
CA VAL A 51 -11.46 17.39 20.32
C VAL A 51 -11.86 17.11 18.86
N GLU A 52 -11.00 16.49 18.05
CA GLU A 52 -11.36 16.08 16.69
C GLU A 52 -12.41 14.96 16.66
N HIS A 53 -12.35 14.03 17.62
CA HIS A 53 -13.33 12.95 17.78
C HIS A 53 -14.70 13.46 18.20
N VAL A 54 -14.75 14.41 19.15
CA VAL A 54 -15.98 15.01 19.68
C VAL A 54 -16.62 16.00 18.68
N HIS A 55 -15.82 16.78 17.95
CA HIS A 55 -16.33 17.79 17.00
C HIS A 55 -16.42 17.29 15.54
N GLY A 56 -16.39 15.97 15.31
CA GLY A 56 -16.68 15.38 14.00
C GLY A 56 -15.67 15.70 12.90
N ARG A 57 -14.42 16.08 13.23
CA ARG A 57 -13.40 16.35 12.21
C ARG A 57 -12.86 15.04 11.65
N LYS A 58 -12.77 14.93 10.32
CA LYS A 58 -12.31 13.72 9.62
C LYS A 58 -10.88 13.36 10.07
N LYS A 59 -10.69 12.13 10.57
CA LYS A 59 -9.37 11.58 10.87
C LYS A 59 -8.53 11.57 9.59
N ARG A 60 -7.35 12.20 9.63
CA ARG A 60 -6.39 12.17 8.52
C ARG A 60 -5.47 10.97 8.67
N TYR A 61 -5.34 10.19 7.60
CA TYR A 61 -4.42 9.05 7.54
C TYR A 61 -3.33 9.33 6.53
N VAL A 62 -2.12 8.84 6.83
CA VAL A 62 -1.08 8.67 5.82
C VAL A 62 -1.14 7.22 5.36
N LYS A 63 -1.44 6.99 4.10
CA LYS A 63 -1.46 5.66 3.49
C LYS A 63 -0.09 5.36 2.90
N ILE A 64 0.45 4.20 3.25
CA ILE A 64 1.63 3.64 2.61
C ILE A 64 1.18 2.45 1.76
N HIS A 65 1.48 2.52 0.47
CA HIS A 65 1.20 1.46 -0.49
C HIS A 65 2.48 0.70 -0.78
N PHE A 66 2.43 -0.62 -0.73
CA PHE A 66 3.59 -1.48 -0.95
C PHE A 66 3.34 -2.43 -2.12
N ALA A 67 4.39 -2.69 -2.90
CA ALA A 67 4.48 -3.83 -3.79
C ALA A 67 5.52 -4.80 -3.21
N VAL A 68 5.08 -5.98 -2.83
CA VAL A 68 5.88 -6.95 -2.07
C VAL A 68 6.00 -8.25 -2.86
N ASN A 69 7.20 -8.82 -2.94
CA ASN A 69 7.39 -10.17 -3.49
C ASN A 69 6.69 -11.19 -2.58
N VAL A 70 5.81 -12.02 -3.15
CA VAL A 70 5.01 -12.97 -2.35
C VAL A 70 5.88 -14.03 -1.66
N LYS A 71 6.98 -14.45 -2.30
CA LYS A 71 7.88 -15.50 -1.79
C LYS A 71 8.90 -14.94 -0.81
N THR A 72 9.66 -13.93 -1.22
CA THR A 72 10.78 -13.40 -0.42
C THR A 72 10.36 -12.38 0.62
N LYS A 73 9.12 -11.87 0.53
CA LYS A 73 8.58 -10.78 1.37
C LYS A 73 9.34 -9.44 1.23
N GLU A 74 10.14 -9.30 0.18
CA GLU A 74 10.89 -8.09 -0.10
C GLU A 74 9.98 -7.00 -0.67
N ILE A 75 10.13 -5.78 -0.18
CA ILE A 75 9.43 -4.60 -0.72
C ILE A 75 10.16 -4.17 -1.98
N ILE A 76 9.49 -4.24 -3.13
CA ILE A 76 10.06 -3.89 -4.44
C ILE A 76 9.76 -2.43 -4.76
N ALA A 77 8.57 -1.94 -4.43
CA ALA A 77 8.18 -0.55 -4.60
C ALA A 77 7.28 -0.11 -3.46
N MET A 78 7.29 1.20 -3.18
CA MET A 78 6.44 1.82 -2.18
C MET A 78 6.01 3.20 -2.66
N HIS A 79 4.81 3.63 -2.28
CA HIS A 79 4.34 4.99 -2.49
C HIS A 79 3.54 5.48 -1.28
N ILE A 80 3.73 6.74 -0.89
CA ILE A 80 3.06 7.32 0.29
C ILE A 80 2.05 8.35 -0.21
N THR A 81 0.84 8.31 0.35
CA THR A 81 -0.27 9.20 -0.01
C THR A 81 -1.07 9.60 1.23
N THR A 82 -1.95 10.57 1.07
CA THR A 82 -2.97 10.95 2.06
C THR A 82 -4.28 10.16 1.84
N ASP A 83 -5.22 10.28 2.77
CA ASP A 83 -6.45 9.48 2.82
C ASP A 83 -7.47 9.79 1.70
N ASP A 84 -7.31 10.92 1.02
CA ASP A 84 -8.12 11.35 -0.13
C ASP A 84 -7.73 10.66 -1.44
N VAL A 85 -6.57 10.00 -1.49
CA VAL A 85 -6.13 9.27 -2.67
C VAL A 85 -6.69 7.85 -2.66
N HIS A 86 -7.41 7.51 -3.73
CA HIS A 86 -7.90 6.15 -3.97
C HIS A 86 -6.75 5.24 -4.43
N ASP A 87 -6.70 4.02 -3.90
CA ASP A 87 -5.55 3.13 -4.06
C ASP A 87 -5.29 2.75 -5.52
N SER A 88 -6.35 2.60 -6.33
CA SER A 88 -6.24 2.39 -7.78
C SER A 88 -5.50 3.49 -8.54
N LYS A 89 -5.43 4.74 -8.03
CA LYS A 89 -4.65 5.83 -8.63
C LYS A 89 -3.14 5.66 -8.41
N VAL A 90 -2.75 4.91 -7.37
CA VAL A 90 -1.35 4.68 -6.99
C VAL A 90 -0.75 3.50 -7.75
N LEU A 91 -1.60 2.59 -8.24
CA LEU A 91 -1.20 1.37 -8.95
C LEU A 91 -0.19 1.62 -10.09
N PRO A 92 -0.35 2.60 -11.00
CA PRO A 92 0.63 2.85 -12.06
C PRO A 92 2.03 3.15 -11.53
N THR A 93 2.12 3.94 -10.45
CA THR A 93 3.38 4.31 -9.82
C THR A 93 4.08 3.09 -9.22
N LEU A 94 3.32 2.20 -8.57
CA LEU A 94 3.86 0.97 -7.99
C LEU A 94 4.33 -0.01 -9.07
N ILE A 95 3.54 -0.24 -10.11
CA ILE A 95 3.90 -1.15 -11.20
C ILE A 95 5.15 -0.65 -11.93
N ASN A 96 5.20 0.64 -12.29
CA ASN A 96 6.38 1.23 -12.92
C ASN A 96 7.62 1.15 -12.02
N GLY A 97 7.46 1.36 -10.72
CA GLY A 97 8.55 1.17 -9.76
C GLY A 97 9.02 -0.28 -9.67
N ALA A 98 8.08 -1.23 -9.70
CA ALA A 98 8.38 -2.65 -9.54
C ALA A 98 9.05 -3.25 -10.78
N VAL A 99 8.52 -2.98 -11.99
CA VAL A 99 9.06 -3.50 -13.25
C VAL A 99 10.46 -2.97 -13.57
N LYS A 100 10.82 -1.77 -13.06
CA LYS A 100 12.18 -1.23 -13.18
C LYS A 100 13.22 -1.94 -12.32
N ARG A 101 12.77 -2.71 -11.32
CA ARG A 101 13.65 -3.37 -10.34
C ARG A 101 13.64 -4.89 -10.49
N ARG A 102 12.56 -5.48 -11.02
CA ARG A 102 12.42 -6.92 -11.20
C ARG A 102 11.55 -7.25 -12.40
N ILE A 103 11.82 -8.42 -12.98
CA ILE A 103 10.93 -9.10 -13.90
C ILE A 103 9.77 -9.67 -13.10
N LEU A 104 8.54 -9.36 -13.50
CA LEU A 104 7.33 -9.74 -12.77
C LEU A 104 6.46 -10.65 -13.65
N SER A 105 5.84 -11.66 -13.05
CA SER A 105 4.93 -12.56 -13.77
C SER A 105 3.45 -12.25 -13.51
N LYS A 106 3.12 -12.01 -12.24
CA LYS A 106 1.74 -11.89 -11.77
C LYS A 106 1.63 -10.82 -10.69
N VAL A 107 0.48 -10.17 -10.62
CA VAL A 107 0.17 -9.17 -9.60
C VAL A 107 -1.10 -9.55 -8.85
N LEU A 108 -0.97 -9.75 -7.55
CA LEU A 108 -2.05 -10.05 -6.63
C LEU A 108 -2.56 -8.76 -5.98
N MET A 109 -3.87 -8.55 -6.00
CA MET A 109 -4.51 -7.38 -5.42
C MET A 109 -5.89 -7.73 -4.85
N ASP A 110 -6.37 -6.92 -3.93
CA ASP A 110 -7.73 -7.01 -3.43
C ASP A 110 -8.76 -6.39 -4.39
N GLY A 111 -10.04 -6.47 -4.01
CA GLY A 111 -11.13 -5.91 -4.80
C GLY A 111 -11.11 -4.38 -4.87
N GLY A 112 -10.33 -3.68 -4.05
CA GLY A 112 -10.13 -2.24 -4.15
C GLY A 112 -9.54 -1.84 -5.51
N TYR A 113 -8.71 -2.72 -6.10
CA TYR A 113 -8.08 -2.52 -7.41
C TYR A 113 -8.87 -3.07 -8.60
N ASP A 114 -9.99 -3.76 -8.35
CA ASP A 114 -10.87 -4.33 -9.39
C ASP A 114 -11.49 -3.22 -10.24
N SER A 115 -10.82 -2.88 -11.33
CA SER A 115 -11.20 -1.82 -12.26
C SER A 115 -10.60 -2.07 -13.64
N TYR A 116 -11.35 -1.73 -14.69
CA TYR A 116 -10.89 -1.87 -16.08
C TYR A 116 -9.51 -1.21 -16.32
N LYS A 117 -9.26 -0.05 -15.70
CA LYS A 117 -7.99 0.67 -15.79
C LYS A 117 -6.82 -0.15 -15.24
N ALA A 118 -7.02 -0.88 -14.13
CA ALA A 118 -6.01 -1.75 -13.55
C ALA A 118 -5.70 -2.94 -14.47
N TYR A 119 -6.72 -3.63 -14.99
CA TYR A 119 -6.54 -4.72 -15.95
C TYR A 119 -5.79 -4.26 -17.21
N ARG A 120 -6.19 -3.14 -17.81
CA ARG A 120 -5.54 -2.58 -19.00
C ARG A 120 -4.07 -2.21 -18.72
N LEU A 121 -3.79 -1.63 -17.56
CA LEU A 121 -2.42 -1.30 -17.15
C LEU A 121 -1.57 -2.57 -17.08
N LEU A 122 -2.03 -3.60 -16.39
CA LEU A 122 -1.28 -4.84 -16.20
C LEU A 122 -1.04 -5.57 -17.53
N ASN A 123 -2.05 -5.59 -18.40
CA ASN A 123 -1.93 -6.18 -19.73
C ASN A 123 -0.85 -5.48 -20.58
N ARG A 124 -0.72 -4.14 -20.49
CA ARG A 124 0.34 -3.39 -21.19
C ARG A 124 1.75 -3.79 -20.75
N TYR A 125 1.92 -4.23 -19.50
CA TYR A 125 3.19 -4.71 -18.97
C TYR A 125 3.34 -6.25 -19.10
N GLY A 126 2.39 -6.94 -19.75
CA GLY A 126 2.41 -8.41 -19.87
C GLY A 126 2.20 -9.14 -18.54
N LEU A 127 1.64 -8.46 -17.52
CA LEU A 127 1.48 -9.00 -16.17
C LEU A 127 0.11 -9.67 -16.03
N LYS A 128 0.09 -10.88 -15.45
CA LYS A 128 -1.19 -11.56 -15.15
C LYS A 128 -1.86 -10.93 -13.91
N PRO A 129 -3.08 -10.35 -14.03
CA PRO A 129 -3.84 -9.89 -12.89
C PRO A 129 -4.42 -11.07 -12.10
N LEU A 130 -4.24 -11.06 -10.78
CA LEU A 130 -4.90 -11.93 -9.82
C LEU A 130 -5.64 -11.05 -8.80
N ILE A 131 -6.76 -10.47 -9.24
CA ILE A 131 -7.55 -9.51 -8.47
C ILE A 131 -8.78 -10.23 -7.91
N LYS A 132 -9.05 -10.07 -6.61
CA LYS A 132 -10.29 -10.56 -6.01
C LYS A 132 -11.48 -9.78 -6.60
N PRO A 133 -12.49 -10.43 -7.19
CA PRO A 133 -13.68 -9.74 -7.67
C PRO A 133 -14.41 -9.01 -6.55
N ARG A 134 -14.96 -7.83 -6.83
CA ARG A 134 -15.88 -7.14 -5.92
C ARG A 134 -17.18 -7.95 -5.73
N ILE A 135 -17.84 -7.78 -4.59
CA ILE A 135 -19.11 -8.46 -4.28
C ILE A 135 -20.20 -8.20 -5.34
N ASN A 136 -20.16 -7.01 -5.96
CA ASN A 136 -21.09 -6.59 -7.01
C ASN A 136 -20.41 -6.55 -8.39
N ALA A 137 -19.33 -7.33 -8.59
CA ALA A 137 -18.68 -7.43 -9.89
C ALA A 137 -19.68 -8.00 -10.91
N LYS A 138 -19.82 -7.33 -12.04
CA LYS A 138 -20.61 -7.81 -13.17
C LYS A 138 -19.65 -8.30 -14.24
N GLN A 139 -20.02 -9.37 -14.92
CA GLN A 139 -19.36 -9.74 -16.17
C GLN A 139 -19.56 -8.58 -17.15
N ASP A 140 -18.45 -8.08 -17.71
CA ASP A 140 -18.51 -7.18 -18.84
C ASP A 140 -19.19 -7.94 -19.98
N ARG A 141 -20.28 -7.40 -20.54
CA ARG A 141 -20.98 -8.02 -21.67
C ARG A 141 -20.30 -7.75 -23.01
N GLY A 142 -19.16 -7.04 -23.00
CA GLY A 142 -18.55 -6.53 -24.22
C GLY A 142 -19.39 -5.39 -24.81
N ALA A 143 -18.87 -4.75 -25.85
CA ALA A 143 -19.71 -3.89 -26.67
C ALA A 143 -20.87 -4.73 -27.21
N SER A 144 -22.11 -4.26 -27.02
CA SER A 144 -23.24 -4.74 -27.82
C SER A 144 -22.90 -4.48 -29.28
N GLU A 145 -22.85 -5.54 -30.08
CA GLU A 145 -22.81 -5.46 -31.55
C GLU A 145 -23.93 -4.55 -32.09
#